data_AF-A0A3M1KZN3-F1
#
_entry.id   AF-A0A3M1KZN3-F1
#
_cell.length_a   1.000
_cell.length_b   1.000
_cell.length_c   1.000
_cell.angle_alpha   90.00
_cell.angle_beta   90.00
_cell.angle_gamma   90.00
#
_symmetry.space_group_name_H-M   'P 1'
#
loop_
_entity.id
_entity.type
_entity.pdbx_description
1 polymer ?
#
loop_
_entity_poly.entity_id
_entity_poly.type
_entity_poly.pdbx_seq_one_letter_code
_entity_poly.pdbx_strand_id
1 'polypeptide(L)'
;MKKIAFALLSLLLVAGAAIGQESPDKALKKAGRALGSYNLDPANNGAKLEEAVAMINLAGTDAEIASSFKFWQTKGEIYTALGQKDINQMVVDENHQPANPTAAVEAAEAFLAALELAQKKYEKKDALEGLRSAANQ
;
A
#
# COMPACT_ATOMS: atom_id res chain seq x y z
N MET A 1 -2.15 19.02 -44.55
CA MET A 1 -2.67 19.54 -43.26
C MET A 1 -3.18 18.45 -42.33
N LYS A 2 -4.04 17.52 -42.77
CA LYS A 2 -4.57 16.43 -41.90
C LYS A 2 -3.48 15.54 -41.26
N LYS A 3 -2.43 15.19 -41.99
CA LYS A 3 -1.31 14.36 -41.49
C LYS A 3 -0.47 15.05 -40.40
N ILE A 4 -0.32 16.37 -40.49
CA ILE A 4 0.41 17.18 -39.50
C ILE A 4 -0.43 17.33 -38.22
N ALA A 5 -1.74 17.49 -38.35
CA ALA A 5 -2.66 17.53 -37.21
C ALA A 5 -2.66 16.20 -36.43
N PHE A 6 -2.65 15.04 -37.11
CA PHE A 6 -2.55 13.74 -36.44
C PHE A 6 -1.22 13.53 -35.73
N ALA A 7 -0.10 13.97 -36.32
CA ALA A 7 1.21 13.89 -35.68
C ALA A 7 1.33 14.78 -34.41
N LEU A 8 0.75 15.99 -34.46
CA LEU A 8 0.68 16.88 -33.30
C LEU A 8 -0.22 16.32 -32.19
N LEU A 9 -1.34 15.68 -32.55
CA LEU A 9 -2.26 15.06 -31.60
C LEU A 9 -1.60 13.87 -30.89
N SER A 10 -0.83 13.04 -31.61
CA SER A 10 -0.04 11.95 -31.01
C SER A 10 1.06 12.46 -30.10
N LEU A 11 1.70 13.60 -30.42
CA LEU A 11 2.72 14.21 -29.57
C LEU A 11 2.10 14.76 -28.26
N LEU A 12 0.89 15.35 -28.35
CA LEU A 12 0.15 15.85 -27.19
C LEU A 12 -0.34 14.73 -26.27
N LEU A 13 -0.74 13.58 -26.81
CA LEU A 13 -1.17 12.41 -26.04
C LEU A 13 -0.02 11.80 -25.22
N VAL A 14 1.21 11.76 -25.78
CA VAL A 14 2.40 11.29 -25.07
C VAL A 14 2.85 12.30 -24.00
N ALA A 15 2.79 13.60 -24.30
CA ALA A 15 3.13 14.65 -23.33
C ALA A 15 2.11 14.77 -22.18
N GLY A 16 0.82 14.54 -22.44
CA GLY A 16 -0.24 14.59 -21.43
C GLY A 16 -0.17 13.46 -20.41
N ALA A 17 0.34 12.28 -20.79
CA ALA A 17 0.49 11.14 -19.88
C ALA A 17 1.47 11.40 -18.72
N ALA A 18 2.46 12.28 -18.92
CA ALA A 18 3.46 12.59 -17.91
C ALA A 18 3.00 13.61 -16.85
N ILE A 19 1.94 14.39 -17.12
CA ILE A 19 1.54 15.54 -16.28
C ILE A 19 0.67 15.10 -15.08
N GLY A 20 0.23 13.84 -15.03
CA GLY A 20 -0.63 13.31 -13.96
C GLY A 20 -0.13 12.05 -13.24
N GLN A 21 1.07 11.56 -13.54
CA GLN A 21 1.58 10.35 -12.89
C GLN A 21 2.00 10.67 -11.45
N GLU A 22 1.31 10.08 -10.47
CA GLU A 22 1.69 10.16 -9.06
C GLU A 22 3.12 9.63 -8.90
N SER A 23 4.03 10.44 -8.35
CA SER A 23 5.41 10.02 -8.16
C SER A 23 5.51 8.99 -7.04
N PRO A 24 6.44 8.03 -7.10
CA PRO A 24 6.59 6.99 -6.08
C PRO A 24 6.71 7.51 -4.64
N ASP A 25 7.39 8.65 -4.44
CA ASP A 25 7.55 9.28 -3.12
C ASP A 25 6.24 9.85 -2.57
N LYS A 26 5.40 10.41 -3.46
CA LYS A 26 4.07 10.90 -3.10
C LYS A 26 3.11 9.75 -2.88
N ALA A 27 3.22 8.70 -3.69
CA ALA A 27 2.47 7.47 -3.54
C ALA A 27 2.68 6.85 -2.14
N LEU A 28 3.93 6.77 -1.65
CA LEU A 28 4.19 6.26 -0.30
C LEU A 28 3.50 7.10 0.79
N LYS A 29 3.58 8.44 0.70
CA LYS A 29 2.92 9.34 1.65
C LYS A 29 1.40 9.20 1.58
N LYS A 30 0.85 9.04 0.38
CA LYS A 30 -0.59 8.88 0.13
C LYS A 30 -1.08 7.53 0.65
N ALA A 31 -0.31 6.46 0.48
CA ALA A 31 -0.59 5.15 1.05
C ALA A 31 -0.77 5.22 2.57
N GLY A 32 0.19 5.86 3.27
CA GLY A 32 0.09 6.03 4.73
C GLY A 32 -1.11 6.88 5.17
N ARG A 33 -1.46 7.94 4.42
CA ARG A 33 -2.65 8.76 4.72
C ARG A 33 -3.96 8.03 4.47
N ALA A 34 -4.03 7.25 3.38
CA ALA A 34 -5.19 6.46 3.03
C ALA A 34 -5.41 5.35 4.09
N LEU A 35 -4.35 4.66 4.51
CA LEU A 35 -4.40 3.73 5.64
C LEU A 35 -4.87 4.43 6.93
N GLY A 36 -4.30 5.59 7.26
CA GLY A 36 -4.74 6.35 8.43
C GLY A 36 -6.22 6.71 8.38
N SER A 37 -6.74 7.08 7.20
CA SER A 37 -8.16 7.37 7.00
C SER A 37 -9.04 6.13 7.17
N TYR A 38 -8.59 4.98 6.68
CA TYR A 38 -9.25 3.70 6.91
C TYR A 38 -9.30 3.36 8.40
N ASN A 39 -8.17 3.43 9.11
CA ASN A 39 -8.09 3.10 10.54
C ASN A 39 -8.96 3.98 11.43
N LEU A 40 -9.26 5.22 11.02
CA LEU A 40 -10.17 6.11 11.74
C LEU A 40 -11.64 5.68 11.66
N ASP A 41 -12.06 5.12 10.52
CA ASP A 41 -13.43 4.64 10.32
C ASP A 41 -13.45 3.48 9.31
N PRO A 42 -13.10 2.25 9.75
CA PRO A 42 -12.99 1.11 8.85
C PRO A 42 -14.31 0.74 8.16
N ALA A 43 -15.44 1.03 8.81
CA ALA A 43 -16.77 0.69 8.30
C ALA A 43 -17.14 1.53 7.07
N ASN A 44 -16.77 2.82 7.06
CA ASN A 44 -17.12 3.74 5.97
C ASN A 44 -15.97 3.99 4.98
N ASN A 45 -14.73 3.71 5.36
CA ASN A 45 -13.55 4.04 4.55
C ASN A 45 -12.89 2.83 3.89
N GLY A 46 -13.63 1.76 3.59
CA GLY A 46 -13.09 0.57 2.91
C GLY A 46 -12.33 0.89 1.61
N ALA A 47 -12.83 1.83 0.80
CA ALA A 47 -12.16 2.29 -0.41
C ALA A 47 -10.79 2.96 -0.15
N LYS A 48 -10.55 3.49 1.05
CA LYS A 48 -9.24 4.04 1.44
C LYS A 48 -8.21 2.96 1.71
N LEU A 49 -8.63 1.78 2.15
CA LEU A 49 -7.71 0.66 2.25
C LEU A 49 -7.28 0.18 0.86
N GLU A 50 -8.21 0.11 -0.09
CA GLU A 50 -7.89 -0.20 -1.51
C GLU A 50 -6.96 0.85 -2.13
N GLU A 51 -7.20 2.14 -1.86
CA GLU A 51 -6.30 3.23 -2.25
C GLU A 51 -4.90 3.05 -1.62
N ALA A 52 -4.82 2.66 -0.35
CA ALA A 52 -3.55 2.42 0.32
C ALA A 52 -2.74 1.31 -0.36
N VAL A 53 -3.39 0.20 -0.72
CA VAL A 53 -2.79 -0.92 -1.47
C VAL A 53 -2.28 -0.47 -2.85
N ALA A 54 -3.10 0.26 -3.61
CA ALA A 54 -2.70 0.75 -4.91
C ALA A 54 -1.48 1.68 -4.82
N MET A 55 -1.48 2.60 -3.85
CA MET A 55 -0.41 3.58 -3.68
C MET A 55 0.88 2.95 -3.14
N ILE A 56 0.81 1.97 -2.24
CA ILE A 56 2.03 1.30 -1.77
C ILE A 56 2.66 0.45 -2.88
N ASN A 57 1.85 -0.18 -3.73
CA ASN A 57 2.36 -0.91 -4.89
C ASN A 57 3.02 0.03 -5.91
N LEU A 58 2.43 1.21 -6.16
CA LEU A 58 3.04 2.23 -6.99
C LEU A 58 4.36 2.75 -6.39
N ALA A 59 4.40 2.99 -5.08
CA ALA A 59 5.62 3.43 -4.39
C ALA A 59 6.76 2.42 -4.53
N GLY A 60 6.45 1.12 -4.51
CA GLY A 60 7.42 0.03 -4.66
C GLY A 60 8.00 -0.13 -6.07
N THR A 61 7.51 0.63 -7.06
CA THR A 61 8.10 0.64 -8.41
C THR A 61 9.44 1.38 -8.47
N ASP A 62 9.74 2.20 -7.45
CA ASP A 62 11.01 2.87 -7.30
C ASP A 62 11.95 2.09 -6.38
N ALA A 63 13.17 1.83 -6.85
CA ALA A 63 14.12 0.99 -6.13
C ALA A 63 14.65 1.63 -4.84
N GLU A 64 14.80 2.95 -4.80
CA GLU A 64 15.26 3.66 -3.59
C GLU A 64 14.18 3.61 -2.50
N ILE A 65 12.92 3.81 -2.87
CA ILE A 65 11.79 3.67 -1.96
C ILE A 65 11.62 2.23 -1.50
N ALA A 66 11.69 1.26 -2.42
CA ALA A 66 11.59 -0.16 -2.10
C ALA A 66 12.76 -0.67 -1.24
N SER A 67 13.85 0.10 -1.10
CA SER A 67 14.96 -0.18 -0.20
C SER A 67 14.85 0.54 1.15
N SER A 68 13.72 1.20 1.43
CA SER A 68 13.54 2.02 2.64
C SER A 68 12.73 1.29 3.72
N PHE A 69 13.11 1.50 4.98
CA PHE A 69 12.33 1.07 6.14
C PHE A 69 10.86 1.50 6.04
N LYS A 70 10.63 2.77 5.67
CA LYS A 70 9.29 3.35 5.68
C LYS A 70 8.34 2.68 4.69
N PHE A 71 8.83 2.29 3.52
CA PHE A 71 8.06 1.54 2.55
C PHE A 71 7.60 0.20 3.13
N TRP A 72 8.53 -0.62 3.62
CA TRP A 72 8.22 -1.95 4.13
C TRP A 72 7.34 -1.92 5.38
N GLN A 73 7.61 -0.99 6.29
CA GLN A 73 6.77 -0.77 7.47
C GLN A 73 5.34 -0.44 7.08
N THR A 74 5.14 0.51 6.15
CA THR A 74 3.79 0.90 5.71
C THR A 74 3.11 -0.18 4.88
N LYS A 75 3.86 -0.97 4.09
CA LYS A 75 3.32 -2.15 3.40
C LYS A 75 2.80 -3.16 4.42
N GLY A 76 3.58 -3.50 5.44
CA GLY A 76 3.16 -4.42 6.49
C GLY A 76 1.86 -3.96 7.18
N GLU A 77 1.79 -2.68 7.55
CA GLU A 77 0.60 -2.10 8.20
C GLU A 77 -0.65 -2.19 7.32
N ILE A 78 -0.52 -1.95 6.01
CA ILE A 78 -1.63 -2.04 5.04
C ILE A 78 -2.13 -3.48 4.92
N TYR A 79 -1.23 -4.46 4.83
CA TYR A 79 -1.61 -5.85 4.67
C TYR A 79 -2.16 -6.47 5.96
N THR A 80 -1.71 -6.03 7.13
CA THR A 80 -2.40 -6.35 8.40
C THR A 80 -3.83 -5.79 8.42
N ALA A 81 -4.05 -4.58 7.91
CA ALA A 81 -5.40 -4.01 7.84
C ALA A 81 -6.31 -4.78 6.86
N LEU A 82 -5.76 -5.32 5.76
CA LEU A 82 -6.49 -6.20 4.83
C LEU A 82 -6.89 -7.53 5.48
N GLY A 83 -5.95 -8.21 6.13
CA GLY A 83 -6.27 -9.49 6.79
C GLY A 83 -7.31 -9.31 7.89
N GLN A 84 -7.17 -8.25 8.70
CA GLN A 84 -8.17 -7.94 9.73
C GLN A 84 -9.55 -7.62 9.14
N LYS A 85 -9.62 -6.96 7.97
CA LYS A 85 -10.89 -6.70 7.26
C LYS A 85 -11.58 -8.02 6.91
N ASP A 86 -10.85 -8.95 6.30
CA ASP A 86 -11.40 -10.25 5.90
C ASP A 86 -11.86 -11.06 7.12
N ILE A 87 -11.05 -11.11 8.19
CA ILE A 87 -11.43 -11.77 9.46
C ILE A 87 -12.71 -11.18 10.01
N ASN A 88 -12.82 -9.85 10.05
CA ASN A 88 -14.03 -9.18 10.53
C ASN A 88 -15.26 -9.54 9.68
N GLN A 89 -15.09 -9.67 8.36
CA GLN A 89 -16.17 -10.09 7.46
C GLN A 89 -16.57 -11.55 7.70
N MET A 90 -15.61 -12.45 7.96
CA MET A 90 -15.88 -13.84 8.31
C MET A 90 -16.57 -14.00 9.67
N VAL A 91 -16.36 -13.08 10.61
CA VAL A 91 -17.08 -13.06 11.89
C VAL A 91 -18.54 -12.64 11.70
N VAL A 92 -18.83 -11.75 10.75
CA VAL A 92 -20.19 -11.26 10.48
C VAL A 92 -20.97 -12.22 9.57
N ASP A 93 -20.29 -12.86 8.62
CA ASP A 93 -20.85 -13.81 7.67
C ASP A 93 -19.99 -15.08 7.61
N GLU A 94 -20.54 -16.18 8.14
CA GLU A 94 -19.89 -17.48 8.22
C GLU A 94 -19.55 -18.09 6.85
N ASN A 95 -20.20 -17.65 5.77
CA ASN A 95 -19.95 -18.12 4.42
C ASN A 95 -18.99 -17.21 3.65
N HIS A 96 -18.53 -16.13 4.27
CA HIS A 96 -17.61 -15.20 3.64
C HIS A 96 -16.27 -15.88 3.35
N GLN A 97 -15.81 -15.76 2.10
CA GLN A 97 -14.47 -16.18 1.72
C GLN A 97 -13.54 -14.96 1.77
N PRO A 98 -12.38 -15.07 2.43
CA PRO A 98 -11.43 -13.97 2.52
C PRO A 98 -10.97 -13.55 1.13
N ALA A 99 -11.04 -12.25 0.84
CA ALA A 99 -10.60 -11.69 -0.44
C ALA A 99 -9.07 -11.65 -0.57
N ASN A 100 -8.35 -11.66 0.55
CA ASN A 100 -6.91 -11.50 0.68
C ASN A 100 -6.32 -12.60 1.58
N PRO A 101 -6.40 -13.89 1.19
CA PRO A 101 -5.98 -15.01 2.03
C PRO A 101 -4.47 -15.00 2.36
N THR A 102 -3.66 -14.29 1.57
CA THR A 102 -2.22 -14.14 1.78
C THR A 102 -1.83 -12.92 2.60
N ALA A 103 -2.79 -12.09 3.01
CA ALA A 103 -2.50 -10.78 3.62
C ALA A 103 -1.64 -10.89 4.88
N ALA A 104 -1.87 -11.89 5.74
CA ALA A 104 -1.05 -12.11 6.93
C ALA A 104 0.42 -12.45 6.59
N VAL A 105 0.63 -13.26 5.54
CA VAL A 105 1.97 -13.63 5.07
C VAL A 105 2.67 -12.41 4.47
N GLU A 106 1.98 -11.67 3.60
CA GLU A 106 2.52 -10.45 2.98
C GLU A 106 2.85 -9.38 4.02
N ALA A 107 2.03 -9.25 5.07
CA ALA A 107 2.30 -8.36 6.18
C ALA A 107 3.57 -8.78 6.94
N ALA A 108 3.68 -10.07 7.28
CA ALA A 108 4.84 -10.61 7.99
C ALA A 108 6.14 -10.44 7.20
N GLU A 109 6.13 -10.78 5.91
CA GLU A 109 7.28 -10.59 5.01
C GLU A 109 7.69 -9.12 4.93
N ALA A 110 6.71 -8.21 4.83
CA ALA A 110 7.00 -6.79 4.79
C ALA A 110 7.60 -6.28 6.11
N PHE A 111 7.10 -6.71 7.27
CA PHE A 111 7.69 -6.32 8.54
C PHE A 111 9.06 -6.95 8.80
N LEU A 112 9.33 -8.16 8.29
CA LEU A 112 10.68 -8.74 8.31
C LEU A 112 11.66 -7.87 7.52
N ALA A 113 11.29 -7.48 6.30
CA ALA A 113 12.11 -6.57 5.49
C ALA A 113 12.29 -5.19 6.16
N ALA A 114 11.24 -4.66 6.81
CA ALA A 114 11.34 -3.44 7.60
C ALA A 114 12.34 -3.61 8.77
N LEU A 115 12.28 -4.72 9.49
CA LEU A 115 13.19 -5.00 10.61
C LEU A 115 14.66 -5.06 10.17
N GLU A 116 14.94 -5.64 9.01
CA GLU A 116 16.29 -5.70 8.43
C GLU A 116 16.84 -4.31 8.08
N LEU A 117 15.97 -3.42 7.60
CA LEU A 117 16.34 -2.06 7.19
C LEU A 117 16.28 -1.04 8.34
N ALA A 118 15.75 -1.43 9.50
CA ALA A 118 15.58 -0.55 10.65
C ALA A 118 16.93 -0.11 11.25
N GLN A 119 17.19 1.19 11.21
CA GLN A 119 18.44 1.77 11.73
C GLN A 119 18.27 2.30 13.15
N LYS A 120 17.06 2.75 13.50
CA LYS A 120 16.78 3.38 14.79
C LYS A 120 16.05 2.43 15.72
N LYS A 121 16.20 2.66 17.03
CA LYS A 121 15.56 1.83 18.07
C LYS A 121 14.03 1.78 17.93
N TYR A 122 13.39 2.90 17.60
CA TYR A 122 11.94 2.94 17.44
C TYR A 122 11.50 2.20 16.18
N GLU A 123 12.27 2.28 15.08
CA GLU A 123 11.98 1.55 13.83
C GLU A 123 11.99 0.03 14.05
N LYS A 124 12.98 -0.48 14.81
CA LYS A 124 13.03 -1.89 15.21
C LYS A 124 11.84 -2.29 16.06
N LYS A 125 11.45 -1.43 17.02
CA LYS A 125 10.29 -1.66 17.87
C LYS A 125 9.01 -1.73 17.04
N ASP A 126 8.82 -0.79 16.12
CA ASP A 126 7.63 -0.70 15.28
C ASP A 126 7.50 -1.92 14.36
N ALA A 127 8.59 -2.38 13.74
CA ALA A 127 8.59 -3.59 12.92
C ALA A 127 8.31 -4.86 13.74
N LEU A 128 8.87 -4.97 14.96
CA LEU A 128 8.60 -6.11 15.85
C LEU A 128 7.15 -6.14 16.34
N GLU A 129 6.56 -4.99 16.66
CA GLU A 129 5.14 -4.93 16.99
C GLU A 129 4.28 -5.29 15.78
N GLY A 130 4.65 -4.82 14.59
CA GLY A 130 4.00 -5.19 13.33
C GLY A 130 4.00 -6.69 13.08
N LEU A 131 5.15 -7.36 13.27
CA LEU A 131 5.25 -8.83 13.18
C LEU A 131 4.32 -9.53 14.17
N ARG A 132 4.27 -9.03 15.41
CA ARG A 132 3.38 -9.58 16.43
C ARG A 132 1.91 -9.43 16.04
N SER A 133 1.52 -8.26 15.52
CA SER A 133 0.17 -8.03 15.01
C SER A 133 -0.15 -8.93 13.84
N ALA A 134 0.79 -9.09 12.89
CA ALA A 134 0.60 -9.94 11.72
C ALA A 134 0.39 -11.42 12.09
N ALA A 135 1.11 -11.91 13.11
CA ALA A 135 1.04 -13.29 13.60
C ALA A 135 -0.21 -13.59 14.45
N ASN A 136 -0.89 -12.57 14.96
CA ASN A 136 -2.09 -12.70 15.80
C ASN A 136 -3.39 -12.51 15.00
N GLN A 137 -3.31 -12.41 13.68
CA GLN A 137 -4.46 -12.43 12.78
C GLN A 137 -5.05 -13.84 12.67
#